data_AF-A0A7S4CYV0-F1
#
_entry.id   AF-A0A7S4CYV0-F1
#
_cell.length_a   1.000
_cell.length_b   1.000
_cell.length_c   1.000
_cell.angle_alpha   90.00
_cell.angle_beta   90.00
_cell.angle_gamma   90.00
#
_symmetry.space_group_name_H-M   'P 1'
#
loop_
_entity.id
_entity.type
_entity.pdbx_description
1 polymer ?
#
loop_
_entity_poly.entity_id
_entity_poly.type
_entity_poly.pdbx_seq_one_letter_code
_entity_poly.pdbx_strand_id
1 'polypeptide(L)'
;LFTARHLEGNVAGCAFPGSLCTSFAYGVTNVFVAGPTATGNLLQASIVAYQLAHNAGAVPCGGADPSCDPKEGILPPVFTAPTLHFVAAVSSSMKAYLATLPCVQRIASCPSFDISKQQQICIAFDGSGCSAATKNWGGQSCATFCSDHGLTCSAAFEPASGRCDAGTPVPCNSPAPAGSDLLCQCTPPSPCVDDPFGWVDSTGADCATYSQNDWCTSSGGVGPGWDTNWGTLADRASGGKDAKGACCACGGGATGFPPVPSPTPRPAPVCADSPPGWTDSEGDGCQDYKDGEYCTAAGQAGLGWDPAWGTLSQYANDGKDATEACCACGGGAGAPPPNDECPGSIPLQCGSKVSGSTGTALASSPALGCGTDHTSADVWYFIDHVGSLRLKTCGTQWDTKISVFSGSCTSLSCVGGQDDAELTACDMQNDLTVSVSGPTYIMVHGYGYAAGSFDLEVVCEPPPPNDMCGTATPLTCGSTVPGSTLTAYPTSPSPGYCSTLHESPDVWYSIDFVGELRLKTCGASFDTKISVFTGSCGELCCVGGQDDSEVDGCNLQNDLTVSVDGPTYIMVHGYGHTTGDFD
;
A
#
# COMPACT_ATOMS: atom_id res chain seq x y z
N LEU A 1 -25.76 4.30 -16.78
CA LEU A 1 -27.13 4.32 -16.22
C LEU A 1 -28.14 4.32 -17.36
N PHE A 2 -29.12 3.43 -17.31
CA PHE A 2 -30.24 3.42 -18.25
C PHE A 2 -31.47 4.02 -17.57
N THR A 3 -32.15 4.95 -18.24
CA THR A 3 -33.34 5.61 -17.68
C THR A 3 -34.55 5.49 -18.59
N ALA A 4 -35.70 5.24 -17.96
CA ALA A 4 -37.01 5.29 -18.56
C ALA A 4 -37.62 6.71 -18.50
N ARG A 5 -36.92 7.70 -17.93
CA ARG A 5 -37.39 9.08 -17.84
C ARG A 5 -37.02 9.85 -19.11
N HIS A 6 -37.95 10.67 -19.60
CA HIS A 6 -37.68 11.62 -20.66
C HIS A 6 -36.59 12.61 -20.21
N LEU A 7 -35.50 12.65 -20.96
CA LEU A 7 -34.52 13.73 -20.89
C LEU A 7 -35.10 14.95 -21.62
N GLU A 8 -34.67 16.15 -21.25
CA GLU A 8 -35.21 17.38 -21.80
C GLU A 8 -34.92 17.49 -23.31
N GLY A 9 -35.95 17.76 -24.12
CA GLY A 9 -35.83 17.86 -25.58
C GLY A 9 -35.63 16.51 -26.29
N ASN A 10 -34.86 16.54 -27.40
CA ASN A 10 -34.53 15.36 -28.21
C ASN A 10 -33.23 14.66 -27.74
N VAL A 11 -32.82 14.87 -26.49
CA VAL A 11 -31.57 14.32 -25.96
C VAL A 11 -31.74 12.85 -25.62
N ALA A 12 -30.92 11.99 -26.23
CA ALA A 12 -30.96 10.54 -26.02
C ALA A 12 -30.05 10.05 -24.87
N GLY A 13 -29.11 10.88 -24.42
CA GLY A 13 -28.25 10.59 -23.28
C GLY A 13 -27.30 11.74 -22.93
N CYS A 14 -26.67 11.66 -21.77
CA CYS A 14 -25.64 12.60 -21.32
C CYS A 14 -24.49 11.88 -20.59
N ALA A 15 -23.29 12.42 -20.71
CA ALA A 15 -22.08 11.92 -20.08
C ALA A 15 -21.11 13.09 -19.87
N PHE A 16 -20.24 12.99 -18.87
CA PHE A 16 -19.19 13.98 -18.67
C PHE A 16 -18.04 13.75 -19.67
N PRO A 17 -17.68 14.75 -20.49
CA PRO A 17 -16.57 14.60 -21.42
C PRO A 17 -15.25 14.39 -20.67
N GLY A 18 -14.45 13.43 -21.11
CA GLY A 18 -13.14 13.19 -20.53
C GLY A 18 -13.19 12.88 -19.03
N SER A 19 -14.09 11.98 -18.62
CA SER A 19 -14.27 11.61 -17.21
C SER A 19 -13.92 10.16 -16.89
N LEU A 20 -13.39 9.39 -17.86
CA LEU A 20 -13.12 7.94 -17.76
C LEU A 20 -12.42 7.51 -16.46
N CYS A 21 -11.52 8.34 -15.93
CA CYS A 21 -10.73 8.01 -14.74
C CYS A 21 -11.00 8.93 -13.56
N THR A 22 -12.25 9.37 -13.45
CA THR A 22 -12.74 10.18 -12.36
C THR A 22 -13.94 9.49 -11.72
N SER A 23 -14.36 9.95 -10.54
CA SER A 23 -15.64 9.56 -9.93
C SER A 23 -16.87 9.91 -10.78
N PHE A 24 -16.69 10.62 -11.90
CA PHE A 24 -17.73 10.98 -12.86
C PHE A 24 -17.73 10.12 -14.14
N ALA A 25 -17.11 8.93 -14.10
CA ALA A 25 -17.07 7.95 -15.20
C ALA A 25 -18.42 7.23 -15.42
N TYR A 26 -19.52 7.99 -15.45
CA TYR A 26 -20.86 7.47 -15.73
C TYR A 26 -21.57 8.35 -16.77
N GLY A 27 -22.49 7.72 -17.49
CA GLY A 27 -23.42 8.37 -18.40
C GLY A 27 -24.84 7.88 -18.19
N VAL A 28 -25.82 8.68 -18.59
CA VAL A 28 -27.24 8.35 -18.56
C VAL A 28 -27.73 8.20 -20.01
N THR A 29 -28.38 7.08 -20.31
CA THR A 29 -28.98 6.82 -21.61
C THR A 29 -30.47 6.59 -21.47
N ASN A 30 -31.27 7.30 -22.26
CA ASN A 30 -32.72 7.12 -22.29
C ASN A 30 -33.07 5.85 -23.08
N VAL A 31 -33.90 4.98 -22.53
CA VAL A 31 -34.28 3.67 -23.10
C VAL A 31 -35.48 3.79 -24.05
N PHE A 32 -36.28 4.87 -23.97
CA PHE A 32 -37.50 5.03 -24.78
C PHE A 32 -37.29 5.65 -26.16
N VAL A 33 -36.06 6.05 -26.50
CA VAL A 33 -35.75 6.57 -27.85
C VAL A 33 -35.79 5.43 -28.88
N ALA A 34 -35.68 4.19 -28.42
CA ALA A 34 -35.66 2.97 -29.20
C ALA A 34 -36.82 2.05 -28.79
N GLY A 35 -37.82 1.87 -29.64
CA GLY A 35 -38.85 0.83 -29.43
C GLY A 35 -38.25 -0.59 -29.41
N PRO A 36 -39.04 -1.64 -29.11
CA PRO A 36 -38.55 -3.02 -28.95
C PRO A 36 -38.17 -3.72 -30.28
N THR A 37 -37.84 -2.95 -31.32
CA THR A 37 -37.46 -3.47 -32.63
C THR A 37 -35.94 -3.65 -32.71
N ALA A 38 -35.46 -4.52 -33.61
CA ALA A 38 -34.02 -4.66 -33.86
C ALA A 38 -33.36 -3.31 -34.21
N THR A 39 -34.10 -2.44 -34.93
CA THR A 39 -33.69 -1.06 -35.23
C THR A 39 -33.58 -0.20 -33.97
N GLY A 40 -34.49 -0.37 -33.00
CA GLY A 40 -34.41 0.29 -31.70
C GLY A 40 -33.19 -0.18 -30.90
N ASN A 41 -32.95 -1.48 -30.80
CA ASN A 41 -31.78 -2.00 -30.06
C ASN A 41 -30.44 -1.48 -30.61
N LEU A 42 -30.32 -1.38 -31.93
CA LEU A 42 -29.13 -0.81 -32.59
C LEU A 42 -28.99 0.69 -32.35
N LEU A 43 -30.10 1.43 -32.33
CA LEU A 43 -30.11 2.85 -31.96
C LEU A 43 -29.66 3.02 -30.51
N GLN A 44 -30.15 2.17 -29.60
CA GLN A 44 -29.76 2.17 -28.19
C GLN A 44 -28.26 1.92 -28.02
N ALA A 45 -27.72 0.91 -28.71
CA ALA A 45 -26.29 0.61 -28.71
C ALA A 45 -25.44 1.78 -29.26
N SER A 46 -25.94 2.46 -30.30
CA SER A 46 -25.27 3.62 -30.88
C SER A 46 -25.22 4.81 -29.92
N ILE A 47 -26.30 5.04 -29.14
CA ILE A 47 -26.31 6.09 -28.12
C ILE A 47 -25.33 5.75 -26.99
N VAL A 48 -25.27 4.49 -26.54
CA VAL A 48 -24.30 4.05 -25.53
C VAL A 48 -22.86 4.24 -26.03
N ALA A 49 -22.57 3.83 -27.26
CA ALA A 49 -21.26 4.03 -27.88
C ALA A 49 -20.86 5.52 -27.95
N TYR A 50 -21.81 6.40 -28.26
CA TYR A 50 -21.58 7.85 -28.25
C TYR A 50 -21.23 8.39 -26.86
N GLN A 51 -21.94 7.97 -25.82
CA GLN A 51 -21.66 8.42 -24.44
C GLN A 51 -20.30 7.93 -23.94
N LEU A 52 -19.94 6.67 -24.25
CA LEU A 52 -18.63 6.11 -23.92
C LEU A 52 -17.49 6.86 -24.60
N ALA A 53 -17.68 7.21 -25.89
CA ALA A 53 -16.70 8.02 -26.61
C ALA A 53 -16.51 9.39 -25.96
N HIS A 54 -17.59 10.03 -25.50
CA HIS A 54 -17.53 11.30 -24.75
C HIS A 54 -16.75 11.17 -23.45
N ASN A 55 -17.02 10.14 -22.64
CA ASN A 55 -16.22 9.87 -21.44
C ASN A 55 -14.73 9.67 -21.79
N ALA A 56 -14.45 9.12 -22.97
CA ALA A 56 -13.12 8.95 -23.56
C ALA A 56 -12.53 10.20 -24.23
N GLY A 57 -13.10 11.38 -23.99
CA GLY A 57 -12.59 12.66 -24.48
C GLY A 57 -12.88 12.94 -25.95
N ALA A 58 -13.80 12.19 -26.58
CA ALA A 58 -14.26 12.50 -27.92
C ALA A 58 -14.93 13.87 -27.98
N VAL A 59 -14.51 14.71 -28.94
CA VAL A 59 -15.17 15.98 -29.25
C VAL A 59 -16.19 15.78 -30.37
N PRO A 60 -17.44 16.23 -30.24
CA PRO A 60 -18.44 16.15 -31.31
C PRO A 60 -18.05 16.93 -32.57
N CYS A 61 -18.25 16.30 -33.73
CA CYS A 61 -18.11 16.96 -35.02
C CYS A 61 -19.06 18.15 -35.19
N GLY A 62 -18.61 19.17 -35.92
CA GLY A 62 -19.35 20.41 -36.17
C GLY A 62 -18.95 21.51 -35.20
N GLY A 63 -19.85 21.93 -34.29
CA GLY A 63 -19.67 23.13 -33.49
C GLY A 63 -18.45 23.12 -32.56
N ALA A 64 -18.08 21.96 -32.01
CA ALA A 64 -16.94 21.82 -31.10
C ALA A 64 -15.65 21.36 -31.82
N ASP A 65 -15.77 20.66 -32.95
CA ASP A 65 -14.69 20.36 -33.88
C ASP A 65 -15.14 20.61 -35.33
N PRO A 66 -14.80 21.78 -35.92
CA PRO A 66 -15.22 22.14 -37.28
C PRO A 66 -14.47 21.36 -38.36
N SER A 67 -13.49 20.50 -38.00
CA SER A 67 -12.70 19.71 -38.95
C SER A 67 -13.40 18.46 -39.47
N CYS A 68 -14.56 18.09 -38.90
CA CYS A 68 -15.36 16.95 -39.36
C CYS A 68 -16.85 17.30 -39.55
N ASP A 69 -17.47 16.68 -40.55
CA ASP A 69 -18.90 16.86 -40.82
C ASP A 69 -19.73 16.22 -39.69
N PRO A 70 -20.64 16.96 -39.03
CA PRO A 70 -21.56 16.41 -38.03
C PRO A 70 -22.43 15.25 -38.54
N LYS A 71 -22.49 15.00 -39.86
CA LYS A 71 -23.21 13.89 -40.50
C LYS A 71 -22.35 12.65 -40.79
N GLU A 72 -21.02 12.73 -40.69
CA GLU A 72 -20.13 11.60 -41.03
C GLU A 72 -19.61 10.83 -39.81
N GLY A 73 -19.73 11.39 -38.60
CA GLY A 73 -19.40 10.72 -37.33
C GLY A 73 -20.48 9.77 -36.83
N ILE A 74 -20.39 9.34 -35.57
CA ILE A 74 -21.28 8.36 -34.90
C ILE A 74 -22.80 8.66 -35.02
N LEU A 75 -23.25 9.76 -35.64
CA LEU A 75 -24.66 9.97 -35.98
C LEU A 75 -24.87 10.87 -37.23
N PRO A 76 -25.21 10.36 -38.44
CA PRO A 76 -26.12 11.08 -39.30
C PRO A 76 -27.57 10.91 -38.80
N PRO A 77 -28.42 11.96 -38.85
CA PRO A 77 -29.82 11.91 -38.40
C PRO A 77 -30.75 11.04 -39.30
N VAL A 78 -30.22 10.35 -40.31
CA VAL A 78 -30.96 9.45 -41.19
C VAL A 78 -30.09 8.23 -41.54
N PHE A 79 -30.54 7.04 -41.16
CA PHE A 79 -29.88 5.76 -41.44
C PHE A 79 -29.99 5.39 -42.92
N THR A 80 -28.88 5.43 -43.66
CA THR A 80 -28.74 4.73 -44.95
C THR A 80 -27.41 3.99 -45.14
N ALA A 81 -26.55 3.86 -44.12
CA ALA A 81 -25.26 3.17 -44.27
C ALA A 81 -25.04 2.00 -43.28
N PRO A 82 -24.31 0.93 -43.65
CA PRO A 82 -24.26 -0.33 -42.91
C PRO A 82 -23.21 -0.39 -41.79
N THR A 83 -22.54 0.71 -41.44
CA THR A 83 -21.35 0.65 -40.56
C THR A 83 -21.24 1.83 -39.60
N LEU A 84 -21.28 1.55 -38.28
CA LEU A 84 -20.76 2.44 -37.25
C LEU A 84 -19.24 2.54 -37.43
N HIS A 85 -18.74 3.73 -37.76
CA HIS A 85 -17.30 3.97 -37.78
C HIS A 85 -17.00 5.32 -37.10
N PHE A 86 -15.90 5.38 -36.37
CA PHE A 86 -15.39 6.63 -35.82
C PHE A 86 -14.67 7.39 -36.93
N VAL A 87 -15.05 8.65 -37.15
CA VAL A 87 -14.28 9.53 -38.05
C VAL A 87 -12.91 9.86 -37.44
N ALA A 88 -11.93 10.10 -38.31
CA ALA A 88 -10.53 10.27 -37.92
C ALA A 88 -10.31 11.37 -36.87
N ALA A 89 -11.07 12.48 -36.96
CA ALA A 89 -11.00 13.59 -36.00
C ALA A 89 -11.46 13.17 -34.58
N VAL A 90 -12.58 12.44 -34.49
CA VAL A 90 -13.09 11.88 -33.22
C VAL A 90 -12.10 10.86 -32.63
N SER A 91 -11.54 9.99 -33.47
CA SER A 91 -10.49 9.06 -33.03
C SER A 91 -9.24 9.78 -32.53
N SER A 92 -8.87 10.90 -33.17
CA SER A 92 -7.68 11.67 -32.81
C SER A 92 -7.84 12.40 -31.46
N SER A 93 -9.01 13.00 -31.20
CA SER A 93 -9.30 13.63 -29.90
C SER A 93 -9.32 12.61 -28.75
N MET A 94 -9.93 11.44 -28.98
CA MET A 94 -9.89 10.34 -28.00
C MET A 94 -8.44 9.89 -27.73
N LYS A 95 -7.64 9.66 -28.77
CA LYS A 95 -6.23 9.25 -28.60
C LYS A 95 -5.42 10.29 -27.83
N ALA A 96 -5.60 11.57 -28.13
CA ALA A 96 -4.92 12.65 -27.40
C ALA A 96 -5.30 12.67 -25.92
N TYR A 97 -6.60 12.53 -25.60
CA TYR A 97 -7.07 12.50 -24.22
C TYR A 97 -6.61 11.24 -23.47
N LEU A 98 -6.76 10.05 -24.06
CA LEU A 98 -6.32 8.79 -23.48
C LEU A 98 -4.81 8.78 -23.20
N ALA A 99 -4.00 9.40 -24.05
CA ALA A 99 -2.55 9.52 -23.84
C ALA A 99 -2.18 10.34 -22.58
N THR A 100 -3.08 11.22 -22.11
CA THR A 100 -2.89 12.03 -20.90
C THR A 100 -3.35 11.34 -19.61
N LEU A 101 -3.97 10.17 -19.70
CA LEU A 101 -4.61 9.52 -18.56
C LEU A 101 -3.72 8.42 -17.94
N PRO A 102 -3.30 8.56 -16.66
CA PRO A 102 -2.42 7.58 -15.99
C PRO A 102 -3.01 6.17 -15.87
N CYS A 103 -4.33 6.10 -15.65
CA CYS A 103 -5.13 4.86 -15.60
C CYS A 103 -5.16 4.10 -16.95
N VAL A 104 -5.07 4.80 -18.08
CA VAL A 104 -5.10 4.20 -19.43
C VAL A 104 -3.70 3.77 -19.84
N GLN A 105 -2.66 4.48 -19.39
CA GLN A 105 -1.27 4.05 -19.55
C GLN A 105 -0.97 2.71 -18.85
N ARG A 106 -1.77 2.30 -17.86
CA ARG A 106 -1.71 0.94 -17.27
C ARG A 106 -2.28 -0.18 -18.16
N ILE A 107 -3.10 0.13 -19.17
CA ILE A 107 -3.68 -0.86 -20.11
C ILE A 107 -2.81 -1.00 -21.37
N ALA A 108 -1.92 -0.04 -21.64
CA ALA A 108 -0.99 -0.09 -22.77
C ALA A 108 0.16 -1.12 -22.62
N SER A 109 0.17 -1.91 -21.54
CA SER A 109 1.18 -2.93 -21.25
C SER A 109 1.00 -4.25 -22.02
N CYS A 110 0.06 -4.37 -22.96
CA CYS A 110 0.14 -5.41 -23.99
C CYS A 110 0.76 -4.85 -25.27
N PRO A 111 2.05 -5.09 -25.50
CA PRO A 111 2.43 -5.63 -26.80
C PRO A 111 3.63 -6.60 -26.74
N SER A 112 3.54 -7.66 -27.54
CA SER A 112 4.71 -8.34 -28.11
C SER A 112 5.75 -7.32 -28.61
N PHE A 113 6.93 -7.23 -27.99
CA PHE A 113 8.02 -6.34 -28.44
C PHE A 113 9.28 -7.14 -28.80
N ASP A 114 9.59 -7.16 -30.10
CA ASP A 114 10.83 -7.69 -30.66
C ASP A 114 11.84 -6.53 -30.82
N ILE A 115 12.92 -6.61 -30.04
CA ILE A 115 14.04 -5.65 -29.99
C ILE A 115 14.86 -5.52 -31.29
N SER A 116 14.55 -6.29 -32.33
CA SER A 116 15.28 -6.24 -33.60
C SER A 116 14.95 -5.00 -34.44
N LYS A 117 13.88 -4.25 -34.14
CA LYS A 117 13.36 -3.15 -34.98
C LYS A 117 13.25 -1.80 -34.25
N GLN A 118 14.35 -1.06 -34.26
CA GLN A 118 14.50 0.37 -33.90
C GLN A 118 14.30 0.80 -32.43
N GLN A 119 15.04 1.86 -32.06
CA GLN A 119 15.25 2.42 -30.71
C GLN A 119 13.93 2.68 -29.97
N GLN A 120 13.70 2.05 -28.81
CA GLN A 120 13.07 2.73 -27.66
C GLN A 120 13.01 1.91 -26.36
N ILE A 121 12.77 2.68 -25.30
CA ILE A 121 13.09 2.55 -23.89
C ILE A 121 11.96 1.81 -23.14
N CYS A 122 12.31 0.78 -22.35
CA CYS A 122 11.44 0.24 -21.29
C CYS A 122 11.25 1.35 -20.22
N ILE A 123 10.02 1.66 -19.80
CA ILE A 123 9.74 2.50 -18.62
C ILE A 123 8.70 1.76 -17.77
N ALA A 124 9.14 1.06 -16.74
CA ALA A 124 8.26 0.60 -15.67
C ALA A 124 8.20 1.71 -14.61
N PHE A 125 6.98 2.11 -14.20
CA PHE A 125 6.73 2.99 -13.06
C PHE A 125 5.90 2.21 -12.03
N ASP A 126 6.53 1.78 -10.94
CA ASP A 126 5.85 1.24 -9.76
C ASP A 126 5.91 2.21 -8.55
N GLY A 127 6.45 3.42 -8.75
CA GLY A 127 6.62 4.41 -7.70
C GLY A 127 7.92 4.26 -6.89
N SER A 128 8.76 3.26 -7.18
CA SER A 128 10.05 3.03 -6.50
C SER A 128 11.29 3.20 -7.40
N GLY A 129 11.14 3.18 -8.73
CA GLY A 129 12.22 3.39 -9.70
C GLY A 129 11.78 3.25 -11.16
N CYS A 130 12.75 3.35 -12.10
CA CYS A 130 12.59 3.19 -13.55
C CYS A 130 13.74 2.34 -14.13
N SER A 131 13.47 1.46 -15.10
CA SER A 131 14.49 0.64 -15.78
C SER A 131 14.46 0.86 -17.28
N ALA A 132 15.53 1.42 -17.86
CA ALA A 132 15.65 1.75 -19.28
C ALA A 132 16.67 0.86 -20.00
N ALA A 133 16.23 0.14 -21.05
CA ALA A 133 17.12 -0.56 -21.96
C ALA A 133 17.45 0.31 -23.17
N THR A 134 18.71 0.36 -23.57
CA THR A 134 19.14 1.10 -24.76
C THR A 134 20.02 0.25 -25.67
N LYS A 135 19.97 0.60 -26.96
CA LYS A 135 20.62 -0.14 -28.02
C LYS A 135 21.71 0.70 -28.67
N ASN A 136 22.90 0.13 -28.86
CA ASN A 136 24.08 0.82 -29.44
C ASN A 136 24.48 2.10 -28.69
N TRP A 137 24.55 2.06 -27.35
CA TRP A 137 24.81 3.23 -26.50
C TRP A 137 26.30 3.59 -26.41
N GLY A 138 26.94 3.85 -27.55
CA GLY A 138 28.36 4.18 -27.58
C GLY A 138 28.70 5.44 -26.78
N GLY A 139 29.52 5.30 -25.74
CA GLY A 139 30.24 6.41 -25.08
C GLY A 139 29.55 7.12 -23.91
N GLN A 140 28.37 6.68 -23.46
CA GLN A 140 27.71 7.20 -22.25
C GLN A 140 27.53 6.10 -21.19
N SER A 141 27.31 6.52 -19.93
CA SER A 141 27.13 5.63 -18.77
C SER A 141 25.69 5.71 -18.25
N CYS A 142 25.22 4.67 -17.57
CA CYS A 142 23.91 4.69 -16.92
C CYS A 142 23.78 5.82 -15.88
N ALA A 143 24.87 6.20 -15.21
CA ALA A 143 24.90 7.35 -14.31
C ALA A 143 24.59 8.67 -15.04
N THR A 144 25.19 8.88 -16.21
CA THR A 144 24.90 10.06 -17.05
C THR A 144 23.45 10.05 -17.49
N PHE A 145 22.95 8.92 -17.98
CA PHE A 145 21.58 8.78 -18.43
C PHE A 145 20.54 9.07 -17.34
N CYS A 146 20.71 8.47 -16.15
CA CYS A 146 19.80 8.73 -15.03
C CYS A 146 19.87 10.20 -14.60
N SER A 147 21.07 10.78 -14.53
CA SER A 147 21.26 12.19 -14.16
C SER A 147 20.62 13.16 -15.14
N ASP A 148 20.70 12.90 -16.45
CA ASP A 148 20.06 13.73 -17.49
C ASP A 148 18.52 13.76 -17.36
N HIS A 149 17.95 12.78 -16.65
CA HIS A 149 16.52 12.66 -16.36
C HIS A 149 16.16 12.97 -14.89
N GLY A 150 17.09 13.55 -14.12
CA GLY A 150 16.85 13.94 -12.72
C GLY A 150 16.77 12.77 -11.74
N LEU A 151 17.37 11.63 -12.08
CA LEU A 151 17.35 10.39 -11.29
C LEU A 151 18.78 9.95 -10.93
N THR A 152 18.91 9.03 -9.97
CA THR A 152 20.20 8.42 -9.59
C THR A 152 20.27 6.99 -10.12
N CYS A 153 21.41 6.59 -10.70
CA CYS A 153 21.60 5.20 -11.14
C CYS A 153 21.73 4.28 -9.91
N SER A 154 20.78 3.37 -9.73
CA SER A 154 20.78 2.37 -8.67
C SER A 154 21.49 1.07 -9.09
N ALA A 155 21.39 0.71 -10.37
CA ALA A 155 22.10 -0.42 -10.95
C ALA A 155 22.23 -0.31 -12.48
N ALA A 156 23.18 -1.04 -13.05
CA ALA A 156 23.35 -1.15 -14.50
C ALA A 156 23.72 -2.58 -14.90
N PHE A 157 23.21 -3.04 -16.03
CA PHE A 157 23.42 -4.40 -16.54
C PHE A 157 23.65 -4.40 -18.05
N GLU A 158 24.49 -5.31 -18.53
CA GLU A 158 24.48 -5.73 -19.94
C GLU A 158 23.33 -6.75 -20.12
N PRO A 159 22.33 -6.47 -20.98
CA PRO A 159 21.14 -7.31 -21.09
C PRO A 159 21.47 -8.68 -21.67
N ALA A 160 20.93 -9.74 -21.06
CA ALA A 160 21.09 -11.09 -21.58
C ALA A 160 20.16 -11.27 -22.79
N SER A 161 20.70 -11.69 -23.94
CA SER A 161 19.91 -12.15 -25.11
C SER A 161 18.94 -11.13 -25.74
N GLY A 162 19.18 -9.83 -25.56
CA GLY A 162 18.38 -8.80 -26.21
C GLY A 162 16.96 -8.67 -25.66
N ARG A 163 16.72 -8.97 -24.39
CA ARG A 163 15.46 -8.70 -23.70
C ARG A 163 15.68 -7.68 -22.57
N CYS A 164 14.63 -7.05 -22.05
CA CYS A 164 14.71 -6.14 -20.88
C CYS A 164 14.93 -6.91 -19.55
N ASP A 165 15.76 -7.95 -19.56
CA ASP A 165 16.10 -8.77 -18.39
C ASP A 165 17.50 -8.42 -17.88
N ALA A 166 17.66 -8.36 -16.55
CA ALA A 166 18.96 -8.07 -15.92
C ALA A 166 19.97 -9.18 -16.25
N GLY A 167 20.99 -8.85 -17.04
CA GLY A 167 22.09 -9.75 -17.36
C GLY A 167 23.32 -9.51 -16.49
N THR A 168 24.49 -9.33 -17.10
CA THR A 168 25.75 -9.19 -16.33
C THR A 168 25.83 -7.81 -15.69
N PRO A 169 26.02 -7.69 -14.36
CA PRO A 169 26.13 -6.38 -13.70
C PRO A 169 27.34 -5.59 -14.21
N VAL A 170 27.14 -4.30 -14.43
CA VAL A 170 28.21 -3.35 -14.77
C VAL A 170 28.14 -2.12 -13.86
N PRO A 171 29.27 -1.46 -13.54
CA PRO A 171 29.23 -0.26 -12.69
C PRO A 171 28.52 0.90 -13.41
N CYS A 172 27.62 1.61 -12.72
CA CYS A 172 26.83 2.72 -13.27
C CYS A 172 27.64 3.81 -14.00
N ASN A 173 28.89 4.06 -13.58
CA ASN A 173 29.77 5.07 -14.16
C ASN A 173 30.60 4.56 -15.35
N SER A 174 30.47 3.30 -15.73
CA SER A 174 31.26 2.70 -16.81
C SER A 174 30.63 3.07 -18.16
N PRO A 175 31.38 3.68 -19.09
CA PRO A 175 30.90 3.87 -20.46
C PRO A 175 30.73 2.53 -21.17
N ALA A 176 29.62 2.35 -21.88
CA ALA A 176 29.43 1.17 -22.71
C ALA A 176 30.46 1.10 -23.85
N PRO A 177 31.05 -0.08 -24.12
CA PRO A 177 31.77 -0.33 -25.37
C PRO A 177 30.90 0.02 -26.60
N ALA A 178 31.53 0.49 -27.67
CA ALA A 178 30.80 0.88 -28.88
C ALA A 178 30.00 -0.30 -29.45
N GLY A 179 28.67 -0.16 -29.48
CA GLY A 179 27.74 -1.19 -29.97
C GLY A 179 27.23 -2.16 -28.91
N SER A 180 27.51 -1.94 -27.61
CA SER A 180 26.84 -2.68 -26.53
C SER A 180 25.50 -2.05 -26.16
N ASP A 181 24.64 -2.90 -25.58
CA ASP A 181 23.32 -2.54 -25.09
C ASP A 181 23.40 -2.42 -23.55
N LEU A 182 22.69 -1.48 -22.95
CA LEU A 182 22.73 -1.26 -21.51
C LEU A 182 21.32 -1.19 -20.95
N LEU A 183 21.11 -1.89 -19.83
CA LEU A 183 19.94 -1.76 -18.99
C LEU A 183 20.31 -0.91 -17.76
N CYS A 184 19.76 0.29 -17.67
CA CYS A 184 19.99 1.24 -16.60
C CYS A 184 18.80 1.26 -15.64
N GLN A 185 19.02 0.95 -14.37
CA GLN A 185 18.04 1.16 -13.31
C GLN A 185 18.30 2.50 -12.65
N CYS A 186 17.30 3.36 -12.67
CA CYS A 186 17.33 4.70 -12.12
C CYS A 186 16.28 4.79 -10.99
N THR A 187 16.64 5.34 -9.85
CA THR A 187 15.72 5.65 -8.76
C THR A 187 15.58 7.17 -8.60
N PRO A 188 14.46 7.66 -8.05
CA PRO A 188 14.39 9.04 -7.59
C PRO A 188 15.59 9.33 -6.67
N PRO A 189 16.19 10.53 -6.73
CA PRO A 189 17.21 10.90 -5.76
C PRO A 189 16.57 10.82 -4.37
N SER A 190 17.22 10.12 -3.44
CA SER A 190 16.80 10.11 -2.03
C SER A 190 16.59 11.56 -1.58
N PRO A 191 15.47 11.91 -0.91
CA PRO A 191 15.30 13.25 -0.41
C PRO A 191 16.47 13.56 0.52
N CYS A 192 17.21 14.63 0.20
CA CYS A 192 18.21 15.19 1.10
C CYS A 192 17.45 15.98 2.16
N VAL A 193 17.83 15.79 3.42
CA VAL A 193 17.32 16.59 4.54
C VAL A 193 18.46 17.35 5.18
N ASP A 194 18.17 18.56 5.66
CA ASP A 194 19.17 19.33 6.40
C ASP A 194 19.62 18.54 7.63
N ASP A 195 20.90 18.61 7.97
CA ASP A 195 21.50 17.83 9.05
C ASP A 195 22.28 18.75 10.01
N PRO A 196 21.73 19.04 11.21
CA PRO A 196 20.44 18.56 11.74
C PRO A 196 19.22 19.15 11.01
N PHE A 197 18.06 18.47 11.10
CA PHE A 197 16.82 18.93 10.50
C PHE A 197 16.43 20.33 11.00
N GLY A 198 16.14 21.25 10.08
CA GLY A 198 15.88 22.66 10.41
C GLY A 198 17.14 23.45 10.79
N TRP A 199 18.30 23.04 10.27
CA TRP A 199 19.57 23.74 10.52
C TRP A 199 19.47 25.23 10.19
N VAL A 200 20.00 26.02 11.11
CA VAL A 200 20.25 27.46 10.96
C VAL A 200 21.70 27.75 11.27
N ASP A 201 22.27 28.70 10.54
CA ASP A 201 23.62 29.17 10.78
C ASP A 201 23.72 29.98 12.09
N SER A 202 24.94 30.38 12.46
CA SER A 202 25.20 31.17 13.69
C SER A 202 24.44 32.50 13.80
N THR A 203 23.83 32.98 12.72
CA THR A 203 23.04 34.22 12.65
C THR A 203 21.54 33.97 12.56
N GLY A 204 21.13 32.70 12.46
CA GLY A 204 19.73 32.29 12.33
C GLY A 204 19.25 32.15 10.89
N ALA A 205 20.13 32.20 9.88
CA ALA A 205 19.76 31.98 8.49
C ALA A 205 19.67 30.47 8.19
N ASP A 206 18.54 30.04 7.64
CA ASP A 206 18.25 28.63 7.32
C ASP A 206 18.70 28.23 5.89
N CYS A 207 18.61 26.94 5.58
CA CYS A 207 19.00 26.42 4.26
C CYS A 207 18.22 27.05 3.10
N ALA A 208 16.94 27.39 3.32
CA ALA A 208 16.12 28.07 2.32
C ALA A 208 16.63 29.49 2.04
N THR A 209 17.11 30.20 3.07
CA THR A 209 17.72 31.53 2.96
C THR A 209 19.04 31.47 2.19
N TYR A 210 19.87 30.46 2.46
CA TYR A 210 21.11 30.23 1.72
C TYR A 210 20.86 29.95 0.24
N SER A 211 19.82 29.16 -0.06
CA SER A 211 19.41 28.87 -1.44
C SER A 211 18.82 30.09 -2.16
N GLN A 212 17.92 30.83 -1.51
CA GLN A 212 17.20 31.95 -2.15
C GLN A 212 18.10 33.13 -2.47
N ASN A 213 19.17 33.32 -1.70
CA ASN A 213 20.11 34.42 -1.90
C ASN A 213 21.40 33.98 -2.62
N ASP A 214 21.44 32.74 -3.14
CA ASP A 214 22.62 32.17 -3.81
C ASP A 214 23.91 32.32 -2.97
N TRP A 215 23.83 32.06 -1.67
CA TRP A 215 24.94 32.21 -0.72
C TRP A 215 25.90 31.02 -0.73
N CYS A 216 25.48 29.90 -1.29
CA CYS A 216 26.29 28.70 -1.50
C CYS A 216 26.01 28.09 -2.87
N THR A 217 26.88 27.19 -3.32
CA THR A 217 26.63 26.35 -4.49
C THR A 217 26.18 24.95 -4.08
N SER A 218 25.50 24.24 -4.97
CA SER A 218 25.08 22.84 -4.78
C SER A 218 26.22 21.82 -4.59
N SER A 219 27.47 22.26 -4.67
CA SER A 219 28.68 21.46 -4.42
C SER A 219 29.41 21.86 -3.13
N GLY A 220 28.81 22.74 -2.30
CA GLY A 220 29.40 23.19 -1.03
C GLY A 220 30.37 24.35 -1.16
N GLY A 221 30.35 25.06 -2.28
CA GLY A 221 31.16 26.27 -2.49
C GLY A 221 30.43 27.53 -2.01
N VAL A 222 31.17 28.64 -1.91
CA VAL A 222 30.60 29.98 -1.69
C VAL A 222 29.84 30.40 -2.94
N GLY A 223 28.58 30.81 -2.78
CA GLY A 223 27.72 31.23 -3.88
C GLY A 223 27.90 32.72 -4.24
N PRO A 224 27.43 33.14 -5.41
CA PRO A 224 27.63 34.50 -5.93
C PRO A 224 26.94 35.61 -5.12
N GLY A 225 25.94 35.28 -4.31
CA GLY A 225 25.27 36.24 -3.42
C GLY A 225 25.94 36.42 -2.06
N TRP A 226 27.01 35.66 -1.77
CA TRP A 226 27.74 35.76 -0.51
C TRP A 226 28.64 37.00 -0.49
N ASP A 227 28.43 37.90 0.48
CA ASP A 227 29.33 39.03 0.66
C ASP A 227 30.67 38.56 1.23
N THR A 228 31.75 38.85 0.50
CA THR A 228 33.11 38.51 0.90
C THR A 228 33.54 39.09 2.26
N ASN A 229 32.86 40.14 2.76
CA ASN A 229 33.12 40.71 4.08
C ASN A 229 32.50 39.90 5.22
N TRP A 230 31.63 38.93 4.94
CA TRP A 230 31.02 38.07 5.95
C TRP A 230 31.90 36.90 6.39
N GLY A 231 33.08 36.72 5.78
CA GLY A 231 33.99 35.61 6.04
C GLY A 231 33.68 34.40 5.15
N THR A 232 34.04 33.21 5.62
CA THR A 232 33.78 31.92 4.97
C THR A 232 32.48 31.30 5.46
N LEU A 233 31.97 30.29 4.76
CA LEU A 233 30.80 29.51 5.22
C LEU A 233 31.05 28.85 6.59
N ALA A 234 32.30 28.43 6.85
CA ALA A 234 32.70 27.85 8.13
C ALA A 234 32.58 28.84 9.29
N ASP A 235 32.77 30.14 9.04
CA ASP A 235 32.61 31.19 10.05
C ASP A 235 31.15 31.39 10.47
N ARG A 236 30.20 30.82 9.70
CA ARG A 236 28.77 30.80 10.03
C ARG A 236 28.29 29.46 10.58
N ALA A 237 29.19 28.52 10.84
CA ALA A 237 28.82 27.21 11.38
C ALA A 237 28.04 27.31 12.70
N SER A 238 27.04 26.45 12.85
CA SER A 238 26.24 26.27 14.07
C SER A 238 26.16 24.79 14.41
N GLY A 239 26.28 24.44 15.68
CA GLY A 239 26.32 23.03 16.10
C GLY A 239 27.48 22.22 15.49
N GLY A 240 28.56 22.90 15.08
CA GLY A 240 29.72 22.25 14.45
C GLY A 240 29.58 21.96 12.95
N LYS A 241 28.49 22.39 12.30
CA LYS A 241 28.28 22.26 10.85
C LYS A 241 28.01 23.62 10.21
N ASP A 242 28.65 23.86 9.06
CA ASP A 242 28.36 24.98 8.17
C ASP A 242 27.35 24.57 7.10
N ALA A 243 26.97 25.51 6.23
CA ALA A 243 26.00 25.26 5.17
C ALA A 243 26.43 24.09 4.26
N LYS A 244 27.74 23.91 4.04
CA LYS A 244 28.28 22.79 3.25
C LYS A 244 28.08 21.43 3.93
N GLY A 245 28.11 21.38 5.26
CA GLY A 245 27.86 20.15 6.01
C GLY A 245 26.38 19.88 6.28
N ALA A 246 25.57 20.94 6.42
CA ALA A 246 24.22 20.83 6.97
C ALA A 246 23.08 21.11 6.00
N CYS A 247 23.29 21.91 4.95
CA CYS A 247 22.21 22.38 4.07
C CYS A 247 22.22 21.64 2.73
N CYS A 248 21.09 21.06 2.37
CA CYS A 248 20.94 20.31 1.11
C CYS A 248 21.14 21.16 -0.14
N ALA A 249 20.65 22.41 -0.13
CA ALA A 249 20.84 23.33 -1.24
C ALA A 249 22.32 23.71 -1.46
N CYS A 250 23.15 23.52 -0.42
CA CYS A 250 24.58 23.75 -0.45
C CYS A 250 25.39 22.45 -0.64
N GLY A 251 24.76 21.34 -1.05
CA GLY A 251 25.45 20.05 -1.25
C GLY A 251 25.83 19.31 0.04
N GLY A 252 25.31 19.76 1.19
CA GLY A 252 25.40 19.06 2.48
C GLY A 252 24.14 18.26 2.80
N GLY A 253 23.83 18.14 4.10
CA GLY A 253 22.66 17.41 4.58
C GLY A 253 22.88 15.89 4.67
N ALA A 254 21.86 15.17 5.15
CA ALA A 254 21.86 13.71 5.27
C ALA A 254 20.94 13.07 4.23
N THR A 255 21.29 11.86 3.78
CA THR A 255 20.44 11.02 2.94
C THR A 255 19.52 10.18 3.83
N GLY A 256 18.22 10.46 3.83
CA GLY A 256 17.22 9.74 4.62
C GLY A 256 15.96 10.57 4.86
N PHE A 257 14.82 9.91 5.13
CA PHE A 257 13.60 10.61 5.51
C PHE A 257 13.82 11.41 6.81
N PRO A 258 13.35 12.66 6.89
CA PRO A 258 13.52 13.45 8.11
C PRO A 258 12.65 12.84 9.22
N PRO A 259 13.12 12.79 10.48
CA PRO A 259 12.19 12.80 11.60
C PRO A 259 11.39 14.12 11.49
N VAL A 260 10.09 14.01 11.19
CA VAL A 260 9.19 15.15 11.10
C VAL A 260 9.13 15.82 12.49
N PRO A 261 9.21 17.17 12.59
CA PRO A 261 9.05 17.85 13.87
C PRO A 261 7.70 17.47 14.45
N SER A 262 7.73 16.93 15.67
CA SER A 262 6.54 16.51 16.39
C SER A 262 5.49 17.63 16.36
N PRO A 263 4.18 17.30 16.23
CA PRO A 263 3.15 18.26 16.60
C PRO A 263 3.48 18.75 18.02
N THR A 264 3.36 20.06 18.24
CA THR A 264 3.60 20.68 19.55
C THR A 264 3.11 19.77 20.67
N PRO A 265 3.97 19.37 21.62
CA PRO A 265 3.57 18.47 22.69
C PRO A 265 2.31 19.02 23.33
N ARG A 266 1.25 18.20 23.37
CA ARG A 266 0.25 18.36 24.42
C ARG A 266 1.05 18.48 25.72
N PRO A 267 0.86 19.53 26.54
CA PRO A 267 1.62 19.68 27.77
C PRO A 267 1.51 18.36 28.53
N ALA A 268 2.66 17.70 28.69
CA ALA A 268 2.71 16.41 29.37
C ALA A 268 2.00 16.60 30.72
N PRO A 269 0.95 15.84 31.02
CA PRO A 269 0.43 15.85 32.36
C PRO A 269 1.59 15.37 33.25
N VAL A 270 1.88 16.15 34.29
CA VAL A 270 2.97 15.85 35.20
C VAL A 270 2.61 14.54 35.88
N CYS A 271 3.34 13.48 35.55
CA CYS A 271 3.18 12.21 36.24
C CYS A 271 3.50 12.40 37.72
N ALA A 272 2.60 11.89 38.57
CA ALA A 272 2.82 11.79 40.00
C ALA A 272 2.69 10.32 40.43
N ASP A 273 3.52 9.88 41.36
CA ASP A 273 3.41 8.53 41.91
C ASP A 273 2.00 8.29 42.47
N SER A 274 1.48 7.07 42.31
CA SER A 274 0.11 6.71 42.68
C SER A 274 0.05 5.42 43.51
N PRO A 275 -0.08 5.51 44.84
CA PRO A 275 -0.34 6.72 45.63
C PRO A 275 0.86 7.68 45.72
N PRO A 276 0.63 8.97 46.03
CA PRO A 276 1.73 9.92 46.25
C PRO A 276 2.66 9.44 47.38
N GLY A 277 3.96 9.37 47.09
CA GLY A 277 4.94 8.84 48.04
C GLY A 277 4.90 7.31 48.17
N TRP A 278 4.47 6.60 47.12
CA TRP A 278 4.54 5.15 47.05
C TRP A 278 5.95 4.64 47.37
N THR A 279 5.99 3.54 48.11
CA THR A 279 7.17 2.74 48.41
C THR A 279 6.80 1.29 48.22
N ASP A 280 7.75 0.50 47.76
CA ASP A 280 7.60 -0.94 47.60
C ASP A 280 7.52 -1.67 48.96
N SER A 281 7.46 -3.00 48.94
CA SER A 281 7.39 -3.80 50.17
C SER A 281 8.63 -3.76 51.06
N GLU A 282 9.78 -3.27 50.55
CA GLU A 282 11.04 -3.11 51.27
C GLU A 282 11.31 -1.66 51.72
N GLY A 283 10.49 -0.72 51.24
CA GLY A 283 10.55 0.71 51.60
C GLY A 283 11.25 1.58 50.55
N ASP A 284 11.60 1.04 49.39
CA ASP A 284 12.22 1.78 48.29
C ASP A 284 11.16 2.56 47.50
N GLY A 285 11.39 3.86 47.33
CA GLY A 285 10.49 4.77 46.64
C GLY A 285 10.79 4.90 45.15
N CYS A 286 9.94 5.62 44.42
CA CYS A 286 10.11 5.82 42.98
C CYS A 286 11.46 6.47 42.59
N GLN A 287 12.03 7.30 43.48
CA GLN A 287 13.35 7.89 43.29
C GLN A 287 14.47 6.85 43.39
N ASP A 288 14.35 5.86 44.28
CA ASP A 288 15.33 4.78 44.44
C ASP A 288 15.31 3.86 43.22
N TYR A 289 14.12 3.52 42.72
CA TYR A 289 13.96 2.77 41.46
C TYR A 289 14.59 3.48 40.25
N LYS A 290 14.48 4.81 40.21
CA LYS A 290 15.08 5.65 39.17
C LYS A 290 16.60 5.70 39.28
N ASP A 291 17.12 6.00 40.47
CA ASP A 291 18.57 6.17 40.69
C ASP A 291 19.33 4.85 40.62
N GLY A 292 18.66 3.75 41.00
CA GLY A 292 19.17 2.40 40.89
C GLY A 292 19.00 1.76 39.50
N GLU A 293 18.31 2.41 38.56
CA GLU A 293 17.93 1.82 37.26
C GLU A 293 17.25 0.44 37.41
N TYR A 294 16.39 0.29 38.44
CA TYR A 294 15.71 -0.96 38.77
C TYR A 294 14.54 -1.29 37.84
N CYS A 295 14.03 -0.29 37.13
CA CYS A 295 12.97 -0.45 36.16
C CYS A 295 13.23 0.41 34.91
N THR A 296 12.56 0.07 33.82
CA THR A 296 12.47 0.89 32.61
C THR A 296 11.15 1.66 32.61
N ALA A 297 11.09 2.77 31.86
CA ALA A 297 9.85 3.50 31.63
C ALA A 297 8.75 2.67 30.93
N ALA A 298 9.07 1.48 30.43
CA ALA A 298 8.13 0.53 29.82
C ALA A 298 7.59 -0.52 30.81
N GLY A 299 7.82 -0.36 32.12
CA GLY A 299 7.35 -1.31 33.14
C GLY A 299 8.12 -2.62 33.19
N GLN A 300 9.38 -2.62 32.73
CA GLN A 300 10.24 -3.82 32.74
C GLN A 300 11.36 -3.67 33.77
N ALA A 301 11.99 -4.79 34.15
CA ALA A 301 13.20 -4.76 34.97
C ALA A 301 14.32 -3.99 34.25
N GLY A 302 14.92 -3.03 34.95
CA GLY A 302 16.02 -2.21 34.43
C GLY A 302 17.39 -2.86 34.59
N LEU A 303 18.43 -2.18 34.11
CA LEU A 303 19.80 -2.72 34.12
C LEU A 303 20.40 -2.89 35.52
N GLY A 304 19.89 -2.15 36.51
CA GLY A 304 20.28 -2.29 37.90
C GLY A 304 19.49 -3.32 38.69
N TRP A 305 18.48 -3.96 38.08
CA TRP A 305 17.70 -5.02 38.72
C TRP A 305 18.46 -6.35 38.66
N ASP A 306 18.84 -6.92 39.81
CA ASP A 306 19.47 -8.23 39.85
C ASP A 306 18.43 -9.32 39.52
N PRO A 307 18.63 -10.15 38.48
CA PRO A 307 17.71 -11.24 38.16
C PRO A 307 17.47 -12.23 39.31
N ALA A 308 18.37 -12.31 40.30
CA ALA A 308 18.21 -13.14 41.49
C ALA A 308 17.15 -12.61 42.48
N TRP A 309 16.73 -11.36 42.38
CA TRP A 309 15.68 -10.75 43.21
C TRP A 309 14.26 -11.13 42.77
N GLY A 310 14.11 -11.71 41.58
CA GLY A 310 12.80 -12.11 41.05
C GLY A 310 12.13 -11.00 40.23
N THR A 311 10.80 -10.91 40.27
CA THR A 311 10.03 -9.96 39.44
C THR A 311 9.65 -8.71 40.22
N LEU A 312 9.54 -7.56 39.55
CA LEU A 312 9.11 -6.29 40.15
C LEU A 312 7.77 -6.42 40.91
N SER A 313 6.85 -7.24 40.40
CA SER A 313 5.56 -7.52 41.02
C SER A 313 5.62 -8.20 42.39
N GLN A 314 6.72 -8.86 42.72
CA GLN A 314 6.90 -9.48 44.05
C GLN A 314 7.15 -8.45 45.15
N TYR A 315 7.53 -7.23 44.76
CA TYR A 315 7.81 -6.12 45.66
C TYR A 315 6.60 -5.19 45.80
N ALA A 316 5.43 -5.60 45.32
CA ALA A 316 4.20 -4.82 45.41
C ALA A 316 3.83 -4.47 46.87
N ASN A 317 3.44 -3.22 47.09
CA ASN A 317 2.91 -2.73 48.36
C ASN A 317 1.45 -2.30 48.16
N ASP A 318 0.57 -2.72 49.07
CA ASP A 318 -0.89 -2.57 48.94
C ASP A 318 -1.45 -3.01 47.56
N GLY A 319 -0.82 -4.06 47.00
CA GLY A 319 -1.22 -4.64 45.71
C GLY A 319 -0.81 -3.83 44.48
N LYS A 320 0.08 -2.84 44.62
CA LYS A 320 0.70 -2.12 43.50
C LYS A 320 2.21 -2.23 43.51
N ASP A 321 2.80 -2.62 42.39
CA ASP A 321 4.25 -2.60 42.18
C ASP A 321 4.73 -1.30 41.51
N ALA A 322 6.04 -1.18 41.30
CA ALA A 322 6.66 0.00 40.73
C ALA A 322 6.12 0.32 39.32
N THR A 323 5.77 -0.69 38.52
CA THR A 323 5.26 -0.52 37.16
C THR A 323 3.86 0.10 37.13
N GLU A 324 3.13 0.04 38.25
CA GLU A 324 1.80 0.61 38.40
C GLU A 324 1.80 1.94 39.16
N ALA A 325 2.73 2.10 40.10
CA ALA A 325 2.74 3.21 41.05
C ALA A 325 3.79 4.29 40.78
N CYS A 326 4.91 3.96 40.13
CA CYS A 326 6.06 4.86 39.97
C CYS A 326 6.21 5.38 38.53
N CYS A 327 6.31 6.70 38.40
CA CYS A 327 6.47 7.37 37.11
C CYS A 327 7.74 6.97 36.36
N ALA A 328 8.85 6.69 37.06
CA ALA A 328 10.09 6.26 36.43
C ALA A 328 9.98 4.85 35.80
N CYS A 329 8.99 4.08 36.23
CA CYS A 329 8.74 2.72 35.78
C CYS A 329 7.54 2.61 34.84
N GLY A 330 7.02 3.73 34.32
CA GLY A 330 5.84 3.75 33.44
C GLY A 330 4.48 3.74 34.15
N GLY A 331 4.47 3.73 35.49
CA GLY A 331 3.27 3.82 36.31
C GLY A 331 2.93 5.25 36.75
N GLY A 332 2.21 5.37 37.86
CA GLY A 332 1.80 6.66 38.43
C GLY A 332 0.52 7.23 37.80
N ALA A 333 0.00 8.29 38.40
CA ALA A 333 -1.14 9.05 37.89
C ALA A 333 -0.65 10.18 36.98
N GLY A 334 -1.02 10.13 35.70
CA GLY A 334 -0.93 11.27 34.78
C GLY A 334 0.16 11.22 33.70
N ALA A 335 1.13 10.29 33.72
CA ALA A 335 1.87 9.99 32.49
C ALA A 335 1.11 8.93 31.70
N PRO A 336 0.78 9.20 30.43
CA PRO A 336 0.43 8.14 29.51
C PRO A 336 1.65 7.23 29.28
N PRO A 337 1.43 5.95 28.93
CA PRO A 337 2.53 5.02 28.67
C PRO A 337 3.37 5.49 27.46
N PRO A 338 4.62 5.01 27.30
CA PRO A 338 5.50 5.42 26.20
C PRO A 338 4.89 5.22 24.79
N ASN A 339 3.98 4.26 24.67
CA ASN A 339 3.28 3.91 23.45
C ASN A 339 1.82 4.37 23.42
N ASP A 340 1.47 5.40 24.19
CA ASP A 340 0.15 6.05 24.14
C ASP A 340 -0.16 6.65 22.77
N GLU A 341 0.87 7.03 22.03
CA GLU A 341 0.76 7.66 20.70
C GLU A 341 1.46 6.79 19.65
N CYS A 342 0.90 6.76 18.43
CA CYS A 342 1.43 5.96 17.32
C CYS A 342 2.96 6.09 17.09
N PRO A 343 3.58 7.30 17.13
CA PRO A 343 5.03 7.43 16.98
C PRO A 343 5.85 6.76 18.09
N GLY A 344 5.24 6.52 19.26
CA GLY A 344 5.84 5.81 20.40
C GLY A 344 5.57 4.30 20.40
N SER A 345 5.05 3.75 19.30
CA SER A 345 4.71 2.33 19.18
C SER A 345 5.84 1.39 19.59
N ILE A 346 5.50 0.37 20.39
CA ILE A 346 6.45 -0.66 20.80
C ILE A 346 6.63 -1.69 19.66
N PRO A 347 7.87 -2.02 19.26
CA PRO A 347 8.10 -3.01 18.21
C PRO A 347 7.75 -4.42 18.69
N LEU A 348 7.02 -5.15 17.86
CA LEU A 348 6.65 -6.55 18.04
C LEU A 348 7.52 -7.46 17.18
N GLN A 349 7.55 -8.74 17.55
CA GLN A 349 8.17 -9.80 16.77
C GLN A 349 7.18 -10.95 16.61
N CYS A 350 7.26 -11.66 15.48
CA CYS A 350 6.45 -12.86 15.26
C CYS A 350 6.72 -13.92 16.33
N GLY A 351 5.67 -14.55 16.84
CA GLY A 351 5.72 -15.54 17.92
C GLY A 351 5.90 -14.95 19.32
N SER A 352 5.96 -13.62 19.46
CA SER A 352 6.07 -12.97 20.77
C SER A 352 4.73 -12.94 21.50
N LYS A 353 4.82 -12.93 22.83
CA LYS A 353 3.71 -12.62 23.72
C LYS A 353 4.18 -11.49 24.64
N VAL A 354 3.56 -10.32 24.51
CA VAL A 354 3.99 -9.08 25.18
C VAL A 354 2.91 -8.60 26.13
N SER A 355 3.27 -8.31 27.38
CA SER A 355 2.34 -7.72 28.35
C SER A 355 2.28 -6.20 28.16
N GLY A 356 1.08 -5.63 28.26
CA GLY A 356 0.82 -4.19 28.14
C GLY A 356 -0.38 -3.75 28.97
N SER A 357 -0.65 -2.45 29.00
CA SER A 357 -1.81 -1.89 29.72
C SER A 357 -2.30 -0.59 29.08
N THR A 358 -3.62 -0.42 28.98
CA THR A 358 -4.27 0.84 28.62
C THR A 358 -4.70 1.66 29.84
N GLY A 359 -4.40 1.19 31.07
CA GLY A 359 -4.97 1.76 32.30
C GLY A 359 -4.62 3.23 32.58
N THR A 360 -3.45 3.69 32.15
CA THR A 360 -3.00 5.09 32.26
C THR A 360 -2.98 5.83 30.91
N ALA A 361 -3.36 5.14 29.84
CA ALA A 361 -3.37 5.69 28.49
C ALA A 361 -4.49 6.72 28.30
N LEU A 362 -4.31 7.55 27.28
CA LEU A 362 -5.30 8.47 26.77
C LEU A 362 -5.89 7.90 25.47
N ALA A 363 -7.03 8.45 25.07
CA ALA A 363 -7.62 8.14 23.78
C ALA A 363 -6.96 8.99 22.67
N SER A 364 -6.41 8.34 21.66
CA SER A 364 -5.93 8.91 20.40
C SER A 364 -6.98 9.84 19.79
N SER A 365 -6.52 11.03 19.38
CA SER A 365 -7.38 12.10 18.85
C SER A 365 -6.85 12.62 17.51
N PRO A 366 -7.69 12.67 16.45
CA PRO A 366 -9.10 12.26 16.41
C PRO A 366 -9.26 10.74 16.58
N ALA A 367 -10.46 10.29 16.95
CA ALA A 367 -10.75 8.87 17.07
C ALA A 367 -10.50 8.15 15.72
N LEU A 368 -9.72 7.06 15.76
CA LEU A 368 -9.29 6.31 14.59
C LEU A 368 -10.06 4.98 14.53
N GLY A 369 -11.21 4.98 13.86
CA GLY A 369 -11.98 3.76 13.60
C GLY A 369 -11.37 2.95 12.45
N CYS A 370 -11.20 1.65 12.64
CA CYS A 370 -10.78 0.71 11.60
C CYS A 370 -11.27 -0.70 11.96
N GLY A 371 -12.24 -1.24 11.21
CA GLY A 371 -12.95 -2.48 11.55
C GLY A 371 -13.89 -2.35 12.76
N THR A 372 -13.47 -1.63 13.80
CA THR A 372 -14.21 -1.30 15.02
C THR A 372 -14.10 0.20 15.33
N ASP A 373 -15.00 0.72 16.16
CA ASP A 373 -14.99 2.11 16.62
C ASP A 373 -13.98 2.33 17.75
N HIS A 374 -13.36 3.50 17.79
CA HIS A 374 -12.39 3.88 18.81
C HIS A 374 -12.98 4.93 19.75
N THR A 375 -13.19 4.56 21.02
CA THR A 375 -13.81 5.45 22.02
C THR A 375 -13.09 5.46 23.37
N SER A 376 -12.11 4.58 23.58
CA SER A 376 -11.45 4.31 24.86
C SER A 376 -9.98 4.73 24.83
N ALA A 377 -9.27 4.49 25.94
CA ALA A 377 -7.82 4.67 25.98
C ALA A 377 -7.12 3.57 25.16
N ASP A 378 -6.02 3.92 24.50
CA ASP A 378 -5.33 3.03 23.57
C ASP A 378 -3.82 3.04 23.72
N VAL A 379 -3.21 1.95 23.26
CA VAL A 379 -1.75 1.86 23.16
C VAL A 379 -1.35 1.26 21.82
N TRP A 380 -0.18 1.69 21.34
CA TRP A 380 0.31 1.41 20.00
C TRP A 380 1.47 0.42 19.98
N TYR A 381 1.45 -0.42 18.96
CA TYR A 381 2.53 -1.35 18.64
C TYR A 381 2.84 -1.28 17.15
N PHE A 382 4.03 -1.76 16.79
CA PHE A 382 4.53 -1.74 15.42
C PHE A 382 5.13 -3.08 15.04
N ILE A 383 4.86 -3.55 13.82
CA ILE A 383 5.53 -4.70 13.24
C ILE A 383 5.81 -4.45 11.76
N ASP A 384 7.01 -4.80 11.32
CA ASP A 384 7.33 -4.88 9.89
C ASP A 384 7.20 -6.34 9.46
N HIS A 385 6.04 -6.67 8.89
CA HIS A 385 5.71 -8.04 8.49
C HIS A 385 4.99 -8.04 7.16
N VAL A 386 5.37 -8.96 6.28
CA VAL A 386 4.59 -9.31 5.10
C VAL A 386 3.89 -10.60 5.44
N GLY A 387 2.61 -10.49 5.77
CA GLY A 387 1.77 -11.63 5.69
C GLY A 387 0.55 -11.73 6.56
N SER A 388 0.15 -12.97 6.86
CA SER A 388 -0.90 -13.25 7.82
C SER A 388 -0.35 -12.89 9.19
N LEU A 389 -1.05 -11.97 9.84
CA LEU A 389 -0.76 -11.48 11.18
C LEU A 389 -1.99 -11.73 12.03
N ARG A 390 -1.85 -12.62 13.00
CA ARG A 390 -2.88 -12.95 13.96
C ARG A 390 -2.52 -12.37 15.34
N LEU A 391 -3.44 -11.58 15.90
CA LEU A 391 -3.25 -10.78 17.10
C LEU A 391 -4.30 -11.18 18.12
N LYS A 392 -3.86 -11.61 19.31
CA LYS A 392 -4.76 -12.17 20.32
C LYS A 392 -4.56 -11.52 21.68
N THR A 393 -5.68 -11.18 22.32
CA THR A 393 -5.75 -10.68 23.71
C THR A 393 -6.56 -11.61 24.61
N CYS A 394 -6.84 -12.83 24.15
CA CYS A 394 -7.67 -13.81 24.86
C CYS A 394 -7.22 -14.05 26.31
N GLY A 395 -8.18 -14.10 27.23
CA GLY A 395 -7.93 -14.32 28.65
C GLY A 395 -7.81 -13.04 29.49
N THR A 396 -7.96 -11.85 28.90
CA THR A 396 -8.15 -10.61 29.67
C THR A 396 -9.47 -10.64 30.45
N GLN A 397 -9.53 -9.82 31.49
CA GLN A 397 -10.73 -9.69 32.34
C GLN A 397 -11.68 -8.58 31.88
N TRP A 398 -11.42 -8.02 30.70
CA TRP A 398 -12.14 -6.89 30.13
C TRP A 398 -12.21 -7.00 28.61
N ASP A 399 -13.17 -6.29 28.07
CA ASP A 399 -13.57 -6.29 26.67
C ASP A 399 -12.58 -5.47 25.83
N THR A 400 -11.74 -6.19 25.08
CA THR A 400 -10.65 -5.60 24.29
C THR A 400 -11.12 -5.36 22.87
N LYS A 401 -10.49 -4.40 22.19
CA LYS A 401 -10.60 -4.12 20.75
C LYS A 401 -9.21 -4.04 20.13
N ILE A 402 -9.07 -4.49 18.88
CA ILE A 402 -7.84 -4.29 18.10
C ILE A 402 -8.18 -3.59 16.78
N SER A 403 -7.42 -2.54 16.47
CA SER A 403 -7.43 -1.89 15.15
C SER A 403 -6.03 -1.93 14.53
N VAL A 404 -5.94 -2.23 13.24
CA VAL A 404 -4.68 -2.42 12.51
C VAL A 404 -4.62 -1.45 11.33
N PHE A 405 -3.47 -0.79 11.18
CA PHE A 405 -3.25 0.26 10.19
C PHE A 405 -1.94 0.05 9.43
N SER A 406 -1.92 0.50 8.18
CA SER A 406 -0.72 0.65 7.36
C SER A 406 -0.40 2.14 7.12
N GLY A 407 0.72 2.42 6.46
CA GLY A 407 1.13 3.78 6.13
C GLY A 407 2.02 4.40 7.20
N SER A 408 1.68 5.59 7.67
CA SER A 408 2.46 6.32 8.68
C SER A 408 1.55 6.91 9.76
N CYS A 409 2.07 7.20 10.95
CA CYS A 409 1.26 7.78 12.04
C CYS A 409 0.55 9.10 11.71
N THR A 410 0.97 9.81 10.66
CA THR A 410 0.32 11.03 10.17
C THR A 410 -0.66 10.79 9.01
N SER A 411 -0.65 9.59 8.43
CA SER A 411 -1.50 9.17 7.33
C SER A 411 -1.70 7.66 7.40
N LEU A 412 -2.49 7.24 8.39
CA LEU A 412 -2.83 5.83 8.61
C LEU A 412 -3.92 5.41 7.63
N SER A 413 -3.76 4.22 7.06
CA SER A 413 -4.77 3.57 6.23
C SER A 413 -5.27 2.31 6.93
N CYS A 414 -6.59 2.11 6.95
CA CYS A 414 -7.19 0.99 7.66
C CYS A 414 -6.86 -0.33 6.97
N VAL A 415 -6.35 -1.30 7.75
CA VAL A 415 -6.11 -2.68 7.31
C VAL A 415 -7.24 -3.59 7.80
N GLY A 416 -7.63 -3.47 9.06
CA GLY A 416 -8.71 -4.24 9.65
C GLY A 416 -8.81 -4.00 11.15
N GLY A 417 -9.85 -4.55 11.78
CA GLY A 417 -10.01 -4.48 13.22
C GLY A 417 -11.17 -5.34 13.69
N GLN A 418 -11.19 -5.63 14.99
CA GLN A 418 -12.15 -6.49 15.63
C GLN A 418 -12.50 -5.96 17.02
N ASP A 419 -13.74 -6.27 17.43
CA ASP A 419 -14.26 -6.06 18.77
C ASP A 419 -14.24 -7.42 19.49
N ASP A 420 -15.17 -8.30 19.08
CA ASP A 420 -15.38 -9.60 19.70
C ASP A 420 -14.94 -10.76 18.81
N ALA A 421 -14.35 -11.79 19.42
CA ALA A 421 -14.05 -13.07 18.80
C ALA A 421 -15.13 -14.13 19.13
N GLU A 422 -16.41 -13.75 18.95
CA GLU A 422 -17.63 -14.49 19.35
C GLU A 422 -17.68 -15.97 18.92
N LEU A 423 -16.93 -16.36 17.89
CA LEU A 423 -16.88 -17.73 17.37
C LEU A 423 -15.75 -18.60 17.97
N THR A 424 -15.02 -18.08 18.96
CA THR A 424 -13.89 -18.75 19.60
C THR A 424 -14.05 -18.78 21.13
N ALA A 425 -13.17 -19.51 21.83
CA ALA A 425 -13.11 -19.48 23.29
C ALA A 425 -12.68 -18.12 23.87
N CYS A 426 -12.37 -17.13 23.02
CA CYS A 426 -11.96 -15.78 23.41
C CYS A 426 -13.14 -14.83 23.68
N ASP A 427 -14.38 -15.17 23.29
CA ASP A 427 -15.60 -14.42 23.63
C ASP A 427 -15.48 -12.90 23.37
N MET A 428 -15.58 -12.06 24.41
CA MET A 428 -15.45 -10.60 24.36
C MET A 428 -13.99 -10.08 24.25
N GLN A 429 -13.06 -10.91 23.76
CA GLN A 429 -11.68 -10.50 23.50
C GLN A 429 -11.36 -10.61 22.01
N ASN A 430 -10.13 -10.23 21.61
CA ASN A 430 -9.71 -10.30 20.21
C ASN A 430 -8.95 -11.57 19.88
N ASP A 431 -9.22 -12.04 18.67
CA ASP A 431 -8.49 -13.07 17.94
C ASP A 431 -8.49 -12.70 16.44
N LEU A 432 -7.87 -11.56 16.15
CA LEU A 432 -7.95 -10.90 14.84
C LEU A 432 -6.88 -11.47 13.92
N THR A 433 -7.26 -11.89 12.72
CA THR A 433 -6.32 -12.24 11.64
C THR A 433 -6.46 -11.24 10.49
N VAL A 434 -5.35 -10.64 10.07
CA VAL A 434 -5.28 -9.70 8.95
C VAL A 434 -4.11 -10.03 8.03
N SER A 435 -4.21 -9.67 6.75
CA SER A 435 -3.08 -9.72 5.81
C SER A 435 -2.40 -8.35 5.73
N VAL A 436 -1.09 -8.32 5.97
CA VAL A 436 -0.26 -7.10 5.96
C VAL A 436 0.86 -7.20 4.93
N SER A 437 1.32 -6.06 4.41
CA SER A 437 2.28 -5.98 3.29
C SER A 437 3.55 -5.19 3.63
N GLY A 438 3.94 -5.16 4.91
CA GLY A 438 5.12 -4.46 5.41
C GLY A 438 4.84 -3.72 6.73
N PRO A 439 5.38 -2.49 6.91
CA PRO A 439 5.23 -1.71 8.14
C PRO A 439 3.76 -1.51 8.53
N THR A 440 3.41 -2.00 9.73
CA THR A 440 2.05 -2.09 10.24
C THR A 440 1.98 -1.60 11.69
N TYR A 441 0.96 -0.81 12.00
CA TYR A 441 0.66 -0.31 13.34
C TYR A 441 -0.56 -1.03 13.92
N ILE A 442 -0.47 -1.43 15.18
CA ILE A 442 -1.52 -2.13 15.91
C ILE A 442 -1.92 -1.28 17.11
N MET A 443 -3.20 -0.95 17.22
CA MET A 443 -3.79 -0.21 18.32
C MET A 443 -4.64 -1.16 19.16
N VAL A 444 -4.27 -1.34 20.42
CA VAL A 444 -5.08 -2.11 21.38
C VAL A 444 -5.86 -1.12 22.24
N HIS A 445 -7.19 -1.27 22.26
CA HIS A 445 -8.11 -0.40 22.98
C HIS A 445 -9.26 -1.25 23.56
N GLY A 446 -10.31 -0.63 24.10
CA GLY A 446 -11.42 -1.35 24.74
C GLY A 446 -12.81 -0.91 24.33
N TYR A 447 -13.78 -1.82 24.48
CA TYR A 447 -15.20 -1.49 24.29
C TYR A 447 -15.70 -0.55 25.40
N GLY A 448 -16.49 0.47 25.04
CA GLY A 448 -17.24 1.26 26.01
C GLY A 448 -16.39 1.89 27.12
N TYR A 449 -15.19 2.39 26.79
CA TYR A 449 -14.21 2.96 27.73
C TYR A 449 -13.51 1.95 28.65
N ALA A 450 -13.64 0.64 28.40
CA ALA A 450 -12.88 -0.36 29.12
C ALA A 450 -11.36 -0.16 28.91
N ALA A 451 -10.61 -0.37 29.98
CA ALA A 451 -9.16 -0.27 29.99
C ALA A 451 -8.58 -1.20 31.06
N GLY A 452 -7.35 -1.65 30.86
CA GLY A 452 -6.68 -2.53 31.81
C GLY A 452 -5.45 -3.20 31.21
N SER A 453 -4.87 -4.11 31.99
CA SER A 453 -3.71 -4.91 31.57
C SER A 453 -4.13 -6.04 30.64
N PHE A 454 -3.25 -6.39 29.71
CA PHE A 454 -3.45 -7.46 28.73
C PHE A 454 -2.12 -8.11 28.33
N ASP A 455 -2.21 -9.32 27.79
CA ASP A 455 -1.13 -9.92 27.02
C ASP A 455 -1.53 -9.91 25.55
N LEU A 456 -0.65 -9.40 24.68
CA LEU A 456 -0.80 -9.45 23.22
C LEU A 456 0.07 -10.59 22.67
N GLU A 457 -0.57 -11.65 22.18
CA GLU A 457 0.07 -12.76 21.46
C GLU A 457 0.09 -12.44 19.95
N VAL A 458 1.27 -12.52 19.35
CA VAL A 458 1.52 -12.20 17.93
C VAL A 458 1.90 -13.47 17.20
N VAL A 459 1.00 -13.96 16.34
CA VAL A 459 1.22 -15.16 15.54
C VAL A 459 1.34 -14.77 14.07
N CYS A 460 2.49 -15.07 13.48
CA CYS A 460 2.71 -14.93 12.05
C CYS A 460 2.85 -16.33 11.48
N GLU A 461 1.83 -16.81 10.76
CA GLU A 461 1.94 -18.06 10.03
C GLU A 461 2.54 -17.78 8.65
N PRO A 462 3.52 -18.57 8.19
CA PRO A 462 4.05 -18.40 6.85
C PRO A 462 2.93 -18.61 5.82
N PRO A 463 2.99 -17.95 4.66
CA PRO A 463 2.02 -18.16 3.61
C PRO A 463 2.12 -19.60 3.09
N PRO A 464 1.05 -20.14 2.49
CA PRO A 464 1.11 -21.45 1.85
C PRO A 464 2.21 -21.46 0.78
N PRO A 465 2.90 -22.59 0.54
CA PRO A 465 3.98 -22.65 -0.45
C PRO A 465 3.57 -22.21 -1.86
N ASN A 466 2.28 -22.30 -2.18
CA ASN A 466 1.68 -21.95 -3.47
C ASN A 466 0.90 -20.64 -3.44
N ASP A 467 1.22 -19.74 -2.53
CA ASP A 467 0.67 -18.38 -2.43
C ASP A 467 1.12 -17.45 -3.58
N MET A 468 2.01 -17.92 -4.45
CA MET A 468 2.44 -17.19 -5.64
C MET A 468 2.22 -18.03 -6.89
N CYS A 469 1.80 -17.40 -7.99
CA CYS A 469 1.68 -18.05 -9.28
C CYS A 469 2.97 -18.80 -9.69
N GLY A 470 4.14 -18.23 -9.43
CA GLY A 470 5.43 -18.85 -9.77
C GLY A 470 5.74 -20.12 -8.98
N THR A 471 5.07 -20.33 -7.84
CA THR A 471 5.19 -21.52 -6.98
C THR A 471 3.90 -22.35 -6.99
N ALA A 472 3.04 -22.15 -8.00
CA ALA A 472 1.77 -22.84 -8.15
C ALA A 472 1.93 -24.36 -8.03
N THR A 473 1.13 -24.98 -7.15
CA THR A 473 1.16 -26.44 -6.94
C THR A 473 0.67 -27.16 -8.19
N PRO A 474 1.46 -28.08 -8.77
CA PRO A 474 1.03 -28.82 -9.97
C PRO A 474 -0.11 -29.79 -9.64
N LEU A 475 -1.15 -29.78 -10.47
CA LEU A 475 -2.28 -30.70 -10.41
C LEU A 475 -2.21 -31.78 -11.48
N THR A 476 -2.91 -32.88 -11.24
CA THR A 476 -3.11 -33.97 -12.19
C THR A 476 -4.59 -34.29 -12.30
N CYS A 477 -5.09 -34.55 -13.50
CA CYS A 477 -6.51 -34.89 -13.67
C CYS A 477 -6.90 -36.11 -12.81
N GLY A 478 -8.00 -35.97 -12.06
CA GLY A 478 -8.52 -37.02 -11.18
C GLY A 478 -7.98 -37.02 -9.75
N SER A 479 -7.07 -36.10 -9.40
CA SER A 479 -6.67 -35.90 -7.99
C SER A 479 -7.61 -34.93 -7.26
N THR A 480 -7.75 -35.15 -5.94
CA THR A 480 -8.24 -34.17 -4.97
C THR A 480 -7.06 -33.72 -4.13
N VAL A 481 -6.87 -32.42 -3.93
CA VAL A 481 -5.67 -31.87 -3.30
C VAL A 481 -6.09 -30.91 -2.18
N PRO A 482 -5.77 -31.23 -0.91
CA PRO A 482 -6.11 -30.33 0.19
C PRO A 482 -5.37 -28.99 0.03
N GLY A 483 -6.09 -27.90 0.26
CA GLY A 483 -5.61 -26.53 0.17
C GLY A 483 -6.15 -25.66 1.30
N SER A 484 -5.50 -24.52 1.54
CA SER A 484 -5.94 -23.53 2.53
C SER A 484 -5.57 -22.13 2.07
N THR A 485 -6.48 -21.18 2.23
CA THR A 485 -6.24 -19.74 2.05
C THR A 485 -6.06 -18.98 3.36
N LEU A 486 -6.07 -19.67 4.52
CA LEU A 486 -6.05 -19.05 5.85
C LEU A 486 -4.84 -18.13 6.09
N THR A 487 -3.69 -18.48 5.53
CA THR A 487 -2.43 -17.73 5.70
C THR A 487 -1.93 -17.08 4.41
N ALA A 488 -2.71 -17.18 3.33
CA ALA A 488 -2.39 -16.68 2.00
C ALA A 488 -2.46 -15.15 1.92
N TYR A 489 -1.94 -14.59 0.83
CA TYR A 489 -2.03 -13.18 0.47
C TYR A 489 -2.88 -12.98 -0.78
N PRO A 490 -3.55 -11.83 -0.88
CA PRO A 490 -4.16 -11.45 -2.15
C PRO A 490 -3.04 -11.15 -3.15
N THR A 491 -3.06 -11.84 -4.28
CA THR A 491 -2.17 -11.63 -5.42
C THR A 491 -2.20 -10.17 -5.82
N SER A 492 -1.01 -9.57 -5.83
CA SER A 492 -0.80 -8.17 -6.19
C SER A 492 0.34 -8.06 -7.22
N PRO A 493 0.14 -7.33 -8.33
CA PRO A 493 -1.12 -6.68 -8.72
C PRO A 493 -2.21 -7.71 -9.03
N SER A 494 -3.46 -7.36 -8.70
CA SER A 494 -4.62 -8.22 -9.01
C SER A 494 -4.63 -8.56 -10.50
N PRO A 495 -4.84 -9.83 -10.90
CA PRO A 495 -4.98 -10.23 -12.30
C PRO A 495 -6.18 -9.59 -13.02
N GLY A 496 -7.03 -8.87 -12.28
CA GLY A 496 -8.23 -8.22 -12.78
C GLY A 496 -9.46 -9.13 -12.74
N TYR A 497 -10.55 -8.67 -13.36
CA TYR A 497 -11.80 -9.42 -13.40
C TYR A 497 -11.70 -10.61 -14.36
N CYS A 498 -11.93 -11.82 -13.85
CA CYS A 498 -11.99 -13.04 -14.65
C CYS A 498 -13.27 -13.81 -14.31
N SER A 499 -14.40 -13.29 -14.79
CA SER A 499 -15.77 -13.70 -14.42
C SER A 499 -16.16 -13.48 -12.95
N THR A 500 -15.17 -13.43 -12.05
CA THR A 500 -15.28 -13.01 -10.66
C THR A 500 -14.19 -11.98 -10.34
N LEU A 501 -14.42 -11.16 -9.31
CA LEU A 501 -13.46 -10.19 -8.81
C LEU A 501 -12.49 -10.84 -7.82
N HIS A 502 -11.23 -10.46 -7.92
CA HIS A 502 -10.16 -10.89 -7.03
C HIS A 502 -9.84 -9.81 -5.99
N GLU A 503 -10.22 -10.07 -4.73
CA GLU A 503 -10.07 -9.14 -3.61
C GLU A 503 -9.58 -9.83 -2.31
N SER A 504 -9.47 -11.16 -2.31
CA SER A 504 -9.23 -11.98 -1.12
C SER A 504 -7.89 -12.71 -1.19
N PRO A 505 -7.34 -13.20 -0.06
CA PRO A 505 -6.23 -14.14 -0.07
C PRO A 505 -6.44 -15.31 -1.02
N ASP A 506 -5.39 -15.72 -1.75
CA ASP A 506 -5.49 -16.73 -2.79
C ASP A 506 -4.32 -17.69 -2.84
N VAL A 507 -4.55 -18.88 -3.41
CA VAL A 507 -3.50 -19.86 -3.67
C VAL A 507 -3.56 -20.34 -5.10
N TRP A 508 -2.38 -20.69 -5.62
CA TRP A 508 -2.17 -21.01 -7.02
C TRP A 508 -1.93 -22.50 -7.26
N TYR A 509 -2.48 -22.98 -8.36
CA TYR A 509 -2.25 -24.32 -8.90
C TYR A 509 -1.93 -24.22 -10.39
N SER A 510 -1.24 -25.22 -10.92
CA SER A 510 -0.89 -25.28 -12.35
C SER A 510 -1.21 -26.65 -12.95
N ILE A 511 -1.58 -26.65 -14.23
CA ILE A 511 -1.79 -27.89 -14.99
C ILE A 511 -1.44 -27.66 -16.47
N ASP A 512 -0.81 -28.64 -17.11
CA ASP A 512 -0.59 -28.64 -18.55
C ASP A 512 -1.59 -29.62 -19.19
N PHE A 513 -2.67 -29.09 -19.77
CA PHE A 513 -3.79 -29.88 -20.25
C PHE A 513 -4.46 -29.26 -21.49
N VAL A 514 -4.92 -30.12 -22.41
CA VAL A 514 -5.68 -29.72 -23.59
C VAL A 514 -7.05 -30.40 -23.55
N GLY A 515 -8.12 -29.60 -23.53
CA GLY A 515 -9.50 -30.08 -23.51
C GLY A 515 -10.36 -29.34 -22.47
N GLU A 516 -11.46 -29.98 -22.09
CA GLU A 516 -12.37 -29.48 -21.05
C GLU A 516 -11.85 -29.84 -19.66
N LEU A 517 -11.49 -28.83 -18.87
CA LEU A 517 -11.04 -28.94 -17.49
C LEU A 517 -12.21 -28.62 -16.55
N ARG A 518 -12.53 -29.56 -15.64
CA ARG A 518 -13.53 -29.36 -14.59
C ARG A 518 -12.84 -29.24 -13.23
N LEU A 519 -13.09 -28.13 -12.53
CA LEU A 519 -12.50 -27.77 -11.24
C LEU A 519 -13.62 -27.65 -10.20
N LYS A 520 -13.42 -28.23 -9.02
CA LYS A 520 -14.41 -28.21 -7.94
C LYS A 520 -13.75 -27.83 -6.63
N THR A 521 -14.48 -27.10 -5.80
CA THR A 521 -14.15 -26.83 -4.38
C THR A 521 -15.34 -27.14 -3.46
N CYS A 522 -16.33 -27.90 -3.95
CA CYS A 522 -17.54 -28.23 -3.20
C CYS A 522 -17.21 -28.90 -1.86
N GLY A 523 -17.78 -28.38 -0.78
CA GLY A 523 -17.51 -28.87 0.58
C GLY A 523 -16.42 -28.11 1.33
N ALA A 524 -15.83 -27.07 0.73
CA ALA A 524 -14.96 -26.14 1.43
C ALA A 524 -15.66 -25.50 2.65
N SER A 525 -14.87 -25.07 3.63
CA SER A 525 -15.39 -24.46 4.87
C SER A 525 -15.86 -23.02 4.69
N PHE A 526 -15.76 -22.45 3.49
CA PHE A 526 -16.03 -21.05 3.19
C PHE A 526 -16.60 -20.88 1.78
N ASP A 527 -16.94 -19.62 1.46
CA ASP A 527 -17.46 -19.20 0.15
C ASP A 527 -16.28 -19.01 -0.82
N THR A 528 -16.10 -19.98 -1.71
CA THR A 528 -14.90 -20.05 -2.58
C THR A 528 -15.18 -19.40 -3.93
N LYS A 529 -14.13 -18.91 -4.56
CA LYS A 529 -14.07 -18.45 -5.96
C LYS A 529 -12.93 -19.15 -6.68
N ILE A 530 -13.13 -19.45 -7.96
CA ILE A 530 -12.07 -19.95 -8.84
C ILE A 530 -11.86 -18.98 -10.01
N SER A 531 -10.60 -18.71 -10.35
CA SER A 531 -10.22 -18.02 -11.58
C SER A 531 -9.15 -18.82 -12.32
N VAL A 532 -9.30 -18.96 -13.63
CA VAL A 532 -8.45 -19.78 -14.49
C VAL A 532 -7.79 -18.91 -15.53
N PHE A 533 -6.48 -19.09 -15.68
CA PHE A 533 -5.63 -18.26 -16.51
C PHE A 533 -4.72 -19.10 -17.40
N THR A 534 -4.31 -18.53 -18.53
CA THR A 534 -3.21 -19.00 -19.37
C THR A 534 -2.11 -17.94 -19.42
N GLY A 535 -0.99 -18.24 -20.07
CA GLY A 535 0.15 -17.32 -20.19
C GLY A 535 1.23 -17.61 -19.15
N SER A 536 1.87 -16.57 -18.65
CA SER A 536 2.90 -16.65 -17.59
C SER A 536 2.52 -15.79 -16.40
N CYS A 537 3.04 -16.13 -15.22
CA CYS A 537 2.87 -15.30 -14.04
C CYS A 537 3.34 -13.86 -14.31
N GLY A 538 2.50 -12.88 -13.99
CA GLY A 538 2.69 -11.46 -14.33
C GLY A 538 2.06 -11.03 -15.66
N GLU A 539 1.71 -11.97 -16.55
CA GLU A 539 1.04 -11.75 -17.84
C GLU A 539 -0.10 -12.76 -18.06
N LEU A 540 -0.98 -12.87 -17.06
CA LEU A 540 -2.05 -13.86 -17.05
C LEU A 540 -3.22 -13.44 -17.96
N CYS A 541 -3.67 -14.36 -18.81
CA CYS A 541 -4.84 -14.21 -19.67
C CYS A 541 -6.03 -14.98 -19.10
N CYS A 542 -7.13 -14.30 -18.79
CA CYS A 542 -8.34 -14.94 -18.28
C CYS A 542 -8.91 -15.96 -19.27
N VAL A 543 -9.15 -17.17 -18.79
CA VAL A 543 -9.87 -18.25 -19.49
C VAL A 543 -11.31 -18.36 -18.98
N GLY A 544 -11.50 -18.20 -17.67
CA GLY A 544 -12.81 -18.24 -17.04
C GLY A 544 -12.71 -18.23 -15.53
N GLY A 545 -13.85 -18.10 -14.86
CA GLY A 545 -13.92 -18.12 -13.41
C GLY A 545 -15.36 -18.30 -12.94
N GLN A 546 -15.51 -18.60 -11.66
CA GLN A 546 -16.79 -18.81 -11.00
C GLN A 546 -16.71 -18.34 -9.54
N ASP A 547 -17.88 -18.01 -9.01
CA ASP A 547 -18.11 -17.65 -7.61
C ASP A 547 -18.95 -18.78 -6.99
N ASP A 548 -20.22 -18.84 -7.36
CA ASP A 548 -21.15 -19.85 -6.85
C ASP A 548 -21.50 -20.93 -7.88
N SER A 549 -21.85 -22.11 -7.36
CA SER A 549 -22.37 -23.23 -8.15
C SER A 549 -23.57 -23.88 -7.48
N GLU A 550 -24.72 -23.79 -8.13
CA GLU A 550 -25.93 -24.51 -7.70
C GLU A 550 -25.91 -26.01 -8.05
N VAL A 551 -24.83 -26.49 -8.71
CA VAL A 551 -24.71 -27.88 -9.17
C VAL A 551 -24.38 -28.81 -8.00
N ASP A 552 -25.05 -29.97 -7.93
CA ASP A 552 -24.75 -31.06 -6.99
C ASP A 552 -24.67 -30.67 -5.49
N GLY A 553 -25.34 -29.57 -5.09
CA GLY A 553 -25.34 -29.08 -3.70
C GLY A 553 -24.09 -28.28 -3.29
N CYS A 554 -23.29 -27.83 -4.26
CA CYS A 554 -22.07 -27.06 -4.06
C CYS A 554 -22.33 -25.64 -3.49
N ASN A 555 -23.53 -25.08 -3.73
CA ASN A 555 -24.01 -23.80 -3.19
C ASN A 555 -23.01 -22.63 -3.37
N LEU A 556 -22.36 -22.19 -2.28
CA LEU A 556 -21.39 -21.08 -2.24
C LEU A 556 -19.96 -21.51 -2.64
N GLN A 557 -19.83 -22.64 -3.34
CA GLN A 557 -18.55 -23.15 -3.82
C GLN A 557 -18.58 -23.39 -5.32
N ASN A 558 -17.45 -23.80 -5.89
CA ASN A 558 -17.27 -23.86 -7.34
C ASN A 558 -17.43 -25.27 -7.92
N ASP A 559 -17.99 -25.33 -9.13
CA ASP A 559 -17.98 -26.48 -10.03
C ASP A 559 -17.84 -25.96 -11.46
N LEU A 560 -16.63 -25.48 -11.78
CA LEU A 560 -16.32 -24.73 -12.99
C LEU A 560 -15.85 -25.69 -14.08
N THR A 561 -16.38 -25.56 -15.30
CA THR A 561 -15.86 -26.23 -16.49
C THR A 561 -15.37 -25.19 -17.51
N VAL A 562 -14.13 -25.34 -17.98
CA VAL A 562 -13.49 -24.43 -18.95
C VAL A 562 -12.69 -25.21 -19.99
N SER A 563 -12.67 -24.72 -21.23
CA SER A 563 -11.78 -25.23 -22.28
C SER A 563 -10.38 -24.62 -22.15
N VAL A 564 -9.34 -25.45 -22.12
CA VAL A 564 -7.93 -25.04 -22.07
C VAL A 564 -7.11 -25.75 -23.16
N ASP A 565 -6.00 -25.15 -23.59
CA ASP A 565 -5.14 -25.65 -24.67
C ASP A 565 -3.64 -25.54 -24.31
N GLY A 566 -3.26 -26.10 -23.16
CA GLY A 566 -1.88 -26.19 -22.68
C GLY A 566 -1.69 -25.71 -21.23
N PRO A 567 -0.52 -25.12 -20.91
CA PRO A 567 -0.21 -24.64 -19.57
C PRO A 567 -1.25 -23.64 -19.05
N THR A 568 -1.83 -23.97 -17.90
CA THR A 568 -2.94 -23.28 -17.28
C THR A 568 -2.64 -23.07 -15.79
N TYR A 569 -2.99 -21.90 -15.27
CA TYR A 569 -2.93 -21.56 -13.85
C TYR A 569 -4.35 -21.44 -13.28
N ILE A 570 -4.55 -21.96 -12.08
CA ILE A 570 -5.81 -21.91 -11.35
C ILE A 570 -5.55 -21.15 -10.04
N MET A 571 -6.36 -20.15 -9.77
CA MET A 571 -6.35 -19.37 -8.54
C MET A 571 -7.61 -19.67 -7.76
N VAL A 572 -7.46 -20.09 -6.50
CA VAL A 572 -8.58 -20.32 -5.56
C VAL A 572 -8.54 -19.21 -4.51
N HIS A 573 -9.64 -18.50 -4.35
CA HIS A 573 -9.78 -17.36 -3.43
C HIS A 573 -11.18 -17.34 -2.80
N GLY A 574 -11.48 -16.39 -1.91
CA GLY A 574 -12.78 -16.32 -1.24
C GLY A 574 -13.66 -15.15 -1.68
N TYR A 575 -14.98 -15.28 -1.50
CA TYR A 575 -15.89 -14.13 -1.59
C TYR A 575 -15.70 -13.19 -0.38
N GLY A 576 -15.65 -11.88 -0.61
CA GLY A 576 -15.67 -10.87 0.46
C GLY A 576 -14.57 -11.01 1.52
N HIS A 577 -13.34 -11.33 1.12
CA HIS A 577 -12.18 -11.55 1.99
C HIS A 577 -12.26 -12.79 2.89
N THR A 578 -13.23 -13.69 2.66
CA THR A 578 -13.28 -14.97 3.40
C THR A 578 -12.09 -15.87 3.05
N THR A 579 -11.65 -16.66 4.02
CA THR A 579 -10.56 -17.64 3.88
C THR A 579 -10.96 -18.94 4.57
N GLY A 580 -10.28 -20.05 4.23
CA GLY A 580 -10.55 -21.34 4.83
C GLY A 580 -9.85 -22.49 4.13
N ASP A 581 -10.20 -23.70 4.57
CA ASP A 581 -9.70 -24.95 4.01
C ASP A 581 -10.64 -25.46 2.91
N PHE A 582 -10.08 -26.10 1.89
CA PHE A 582 -10.79 -26.68 0.75
C PHE A 582 -10.04 -27.90 0.17
N ASP A 583 -10.70 -28.60 -0.76
CA ASP A 583 -10.20 -29.80 -1.45
C ASP A 583 -10.34 -29.69 -2.98
#